data_AF-A0A254Q6C8-F1
#
_entry.id   AF-A0A254Q6C8-F1
#
_cell.length_a   1.000
_cell.length_b   1.000
_cell.length_c   1.000
_cell.angle_alpha   90.00
_cell.angle_beta   90.00
_cell.angle_gamma   90.00
#
_symmetry.space_group_name_H-M   'P 1'
#
loop_
_entity.id
_entity.type
_entity.pdbx_description
1 polymer ?
#
loop_
_entity_poly.entity_id
_entity_poly.type
_entity_poly.pdbx_seq_one_letter_code
_entity_poly.pdbx_strand_id
1 'polypeptide(L)'
;MKNNHYISKFLTQRWRSPGLPLWHYDFKKKHFSDKHSVDRLFARRNLWSDQIEDFLRDNTENFSPTFLAGLEAGAQPAWDEYKALFLLILFQAARVSHAQTGHSNLSALSIFSSKKLEALALAAKQTRELIGFRLPNDLRFFFPETGIFPFPVDCGGYFEWIFALPISGTFCLGLVPQSVDLNLLRAKISYSHLAAWSVGTSKFCSKIVIHPDLYSYKNSLQELESKIVECRSFTDAQSELINQVHSLIGLGLSI
;
A
#
# COMPACT_ATOMS: atom_id res chain seq x y z
N MET A 1 5.32 21.02 18.58
CA MET A 1 4.29 20.62 17.59
C MET A 1 4.49 19.16 17.25
N LYS A 2 3.44 18.33 17.35
CA LYS A 2 3.49 16.88 17.15
C LYS A 2 3.52 16.57 15.64
N ASN A 3 4.38 15.62 15.23
CA ASN A 3 4.38 15.09 13.87
C ASN A 3 3.39 13.93 13.81
N ASN A 4 2.41 14.04 12.93
CA ASN A 4 1.39 13.05 12.66
C ASN A 4 1.76 12.24 11.41
N HIS A 5 1.67 10.93 11.50
CA HIS A 5 2.12 10.01 10.44
C HIS A 5 0.97 9.66 9.52
N TYR A 6 1.06 10.00 8.22
CA TYR A 6 0.04 9.62 7.23
C TYR A 6 0.20 8.22 6.65
N ILE A 7 1.24 7.52 7.09
CA ILE A 7 1.42 6.09 6.89
C ILE A 7 1.70 5.47 8.26
N SER A 8 1.04 4.35 8.57
CA SER A 8 1.25 3.66 9.85
C SER A 8 2.72 3.33 10.07
N LYS A 9 3.23 3.64 11.27
CA LYS A 9 4.65 3.47 11.59
C LYS A 9 5.10 2.01 11.46
N PHE A 10 4.29 1.06 11.90
CA PHE A 10 4.64 -0.36 11.87
C PHE A 10 4.92 -0.86 10.44
N LEU A 11 4.22 -0.32 9.43
CA LEU A 11 4.44 -0.67 8.03
C LEU A 11 5.86 -0.28 7.62
N THR A 12 6.23 0.98 7.88
CA THR A 12 7.52 1.53 7.47
C THR A 12 8.71 1.02 8.29
N GLN A 13 8.48 0.56 9.52
CA GLN A 13 9.51 -0.07 10.36
C GLN A 13 10.04 -1.38 9.76
N ARG A 14 9.20 -2.18 9.10
CA ARG A 14 9.62 -3.45 8.47
C ARG A 14 10.49 -3.26 7.22
N TRP A 15 10.57 -2.03 6.72
CA TRP A 15 11.38 -1.66 5.56
C TRP A 15 12.76 -1.16 5.95
N ARG A 16 13.05 -1.13 7.25
CA ARG A 16 14.34 -0.74 7.82
C ARG A 16 15.10 -1.99 8.26
N SER A 17 16.31 -2.16 7.77
CA SER A 17 17.26 -3.11 8.39
C SER A 17 17.88 -2.49 9.65
N PRO A 18 18.12 -3.28 10.72
CA PRO A 18 18.83 -2.80 11.90
C PRO A 18 20.15 -2.11 11.53
N GLY A 19 20.38 -0.91 12.08
CA GLY A 19 21.60 -0.13 11.82
C GLY A 19 21.68 0.56 10.45
N LEU A 20 20.79 0.26 9.50
CA LEU A 20 20.76 0.91 8.19
C LEU A 20 19.73 2.06 8.17
N PRO A 21 19.99 3.12 7.37
CA PRO A 21 19.00 4.16 7.14
C PRO A 21 17.85 3.65 6.27
N LEU A 22 16.73 4.39 6.32
CA LEU A 22 15.63 4.18 5.39
C LEU A 22 15.95 4.91 4.08
N TRP A 23 16.25 4.16 3.03
CA TRP A 23 16.51 4.69 1.69
C TRP A 23 15.21 4.97 0.96
N HIS A 24 15.15 6.10 0.27
CA HIS A 24 14.02 6.44 -0.58
C HIS A 24 14.49 7.11 -1.87
N TYR A 25 13.66 7.00 -2.91
CA TYR A 25 13.81 7.73 -4.15
C TYR A 25 12.70 8.78 -4.26
N ASP A 26 13.07 10.04 -4.51
CA ASP A 26 12.15 11.15 -4.75
C ASP A 26 12.03 11.40 -6.26
N PHE A 27 10.84 11.14 -6.81
CA PHE A 27 10.59 11.26 -8.26
C PHE A 27 10.65 12.71 -8.74
N LYS A 28 10.32 13.68 -7.88
CA LYS A 28 10.38 15.09 -8.24
C LYS A 28 11.82 15.58 -8.33
N LYS A 29 12.67 15.11 -7.43
CA LYS A 29 14.09 15.47 -7.37
C LYS A 29 14.99 14.57 -8.22
N LYS A 30 14.48 13.42 -8.67
CA LYS A 30 15.24 12.35 -9.34
C LYS A 30 16.50 11.98 -8.56
N HIS A 31 16.32 11.68 -7.27
CA HIS A 31 17.44 11.50 -6.35
C HIS A 31 17.13 10.49 -5.26
N PHE A 32 18.14 9.67 -4.94
CA PHE A 32 18.16 8.81 -3.77
C PHE A 32 18.60 9.61 -2.55
N SER A 33 17.87 9.50 -1.46
CA SER A 33 18.28 10.09 -0.19
C SER A 33 18.03 9.09 0.94
N ASP A 34 18.92 9.11 1.92
CA ASP A 34 18.66 8.51 3.21
C ASP A 34 17.99 9.54 4.12
N LYS A 35 16.94 9.11 4.83
CA LYS A 35 16.50 9.85 6.01
C LYS A 35 16.77 8.99 7.23
N HIS A 36 17.55 9.54 8.16
CA HIS A 36 17.85 8.87 9.43
C HIS A 36 16.62 8.61 10.30
N SER A 37 15.45 9.21 10.02
CA SER A 37 14.22 8.82 10.70
C SER A 37 13.01 8.66 9.79
N VAL A 38 12.45 7.45 9.82
CA VAL A 38 11.10 7.10 9.39
C VAL A 38 10.08 8.09 9.94
N ASP A 39 10.34 8.62 11.15
CA ASP A 39 9.54 9.62 11.88
C ASP A 39 9.32 10.95 11.14
N ARG A 40 10.01 11.18 10.02
CA ARG A 40 9.88 12.42 9.23
C ARG A 40 9.55 12.19 7.77
N LEU A 41 9.77 10.99 7.22
CA LEU A 41 9.55 10.75 5.79
C LEU A 41 8.06 10.79 5.45
N PHE A 42 7.24 10.17 6.30
CA PHE A 42 5.79 10.03 6.10
C PHE A 42 4.98 10.71 7.21
N ALA A 43 5.47 11.86 7.66
CA ALA A 43 4.81 12.63 8.71
C ALA A 43 4.67 14.11 8.32
N ARG A 44 3.62 14.75 8.83
CA ARG A 44 3.40 16.19 8.73
C ARG A 44 2.97 16.75 10.09
N ARG A 45 3.23 18.03 10.33
CA ARG A 45 2.81 18.68 11.57
C ARG A 45 1.30 18.89 11.57
N ASN A 46 0.66 18.62 12.70
CA ASN A 46 -0.75 18.91 12.97
C ASN A 46 -1.69 18.38 11.86
N LEU A 47 -1.43 17.18 11.36
CA LEU A 47 -2.21 16.62 10.26
C LEU A 47 -3.62 16.21 10.71
N TRP A 48 -3.75 15.77 11.96
CA TRP A 48 -5.02 15.43 12.60
C TRP A 48 -4.94 15.60 14.12
N SER A 49 -6.12 15.61 14.76
CA SER A 49 -6.27 15.71 16.22
C SER A 49 -5.79 14.45 16.93
N ASP A 50 -5.51 14.56 18.24
CA ASP A 50 -5.15 13.41 19.07
C ASP A 50 -6.25 12.34 19.09
N GLN A 51 -7.52 12.74 19.02
CA GLN A 51 -8.66 11.81 18.91
C GLN A 51 -8.57 10.90 17.67
N ILE A 52 -8.13 11.43 16.52
CA ILE A 52 -7.97 10.63 15.30
C ILE A 52 -6.76 9.70 15.41
N GLU A 53 -5.65 10.16 16.02
CA GLU A 53 -4.48 9.30 16.27
C GLU A 53 -4.85 8.12 17.20
N ASP A 54 -5.59 8.39 18.27
CA ASP A 54 -6.07 7.37 19.19
C ASP A 54 -6.99 6.38 18.48
N PHE A 55 -7.94 6.88 17.69
CA PHE A 55 -8.83 6.05 16.88
C PHE A 55 -8.06 5.14 15.91
N LEU A 56 -7.08 5.67 15.17
CA LEU A 56 -6.28 4.89 14.23
C LEU A 56 -5.47 3.81 14.95
N ARG A 57 -4.81 4.19 16.06
CA ARG A 57 -4.02 3.26 16.87
C ARG A 57 -4.86 2.10 17.36
N ASP A 58 -6.00 2.40 17.97
CA ASP A 58 -6.84 1.42 18.65
C ASP A 58 -7.54 0.46 17.68
N ASN A 59 -7.71 0.86 16.41
CA ASN A 59 -8.39 0.04 15.40
C ASN A 59 -7.47 -0.60 14.35
N THR A 60 -6.27 -0.05 14.10
CA THR A 60 -5.48 -0.44 12.90
C THR A 60 -3.96 -0.51 13.08
N GLU A 61 -3.36 -0.06 14.19
CA GLU A 61 -1.88 0.03 14.28
C GLU A 61 -1.22 -0.95 15.27
N ASN A 62 -2.00 -1.80 15.94
CA ASN A 62 -1.50 -2.70 17.00
C ASN A 62 -1.30 -4.16 16.52
N PHE A 63 -0.53 -4.37 15.45
CA PHE A 63 -0.19 -5.72 14.99
C PHE A 63 1.05 -6.27 15.68
N SER A 64 0.96 -7.51 16.20
CA SER A 64 2.13 -8.17 16.78
C SER A 64 3.12 -8.59 15.68
N PRO A 65 4.44 -8.59 15.93
CA PRO A 65 5.43 -9.10 14.98
C PRO A 65 5.16 -10.56 14.58
N THR A 66 4.70 -11.39 15.51
CA THR A 66 4.36 -12.80 15.29
C THR A 66 3.19 -12.95 14.33
N PHE A 67 2.15 -12.12 14.47
CA PHE A 67 1.02 -12.12 13.54
C PHE A 67 1.46 -11.80 12.11
N LEU A 68 2.25 -10.74 11.92
CA LEU A 68 2.74 -10.36 10.60
C LEU A 68 3.64 -11.43 9.98
N ALA A 69 4.50 -12.09 10.78
CA ALA A 69 5.29 -13.24 10.33
C ALA A 69 4.40 -14.44 9.95
N GLY A 70 3.33 -14.68 10.71
CA GLY A 70 2.31 -15.70 10.40
C GLY A 70 1.62 -15.43 9.06
N LEU A 71 1.17 -14.20 8.81
CA LEU A 71 0.57 -13.80 7.52
C LEU A 71 1.53 -14.05 6.36
N GLU A 72 2.80 -13.68 6.51
CA GLU A 72 3.84 -13.96 5.53
C GLU A 72 3.96 -15.48 5.27
N ALA A 73 3.90 -16.30 6.31
CA ALA A 73 3.90 -17.76 6.20
C ALA A 73 2.59 -18.36 5.66
N GLY A 74 1.56 -17.55 5.38
CA GLY A 74 0.27 -17.98 4.84
C GLY A 74 -0.79 -18.28 5.91
N ALA A 75 -0.58 -17.89 7.16
CA ALA A 75 -1.60 -17.99 8.20
C ALA A 75 -2.80 -17.11 7.86
N GLN A 76 -4.00 -17.61 8.15
CA GLN A 76 -5.24 -16.85 8.00
C GLN A 76 -5.46 -15.98 9.23
N PRO A 77 -5.82 -14.68 9.06
CA PRO A 77 -6.07 -13.81 10.20
C PRO A 77 -7.35 -14.21 10.95
N ALA A 78 -7.32 -14.10 12.27
CA ALA A 78 -8.52 -14.14 13.09
C ALA A 78 -9.47 -12.98 12.74
N TRP A 79 -10.71 -13.01 13.23
CA TRP A 79 -11.71 -11.99 12.88
C TRP A 79 -11.25 -10.56 13.19
N ASP A 80 -10.72 -10.31 14.39
CA ASP A 80 -10.27 -8.97 14.77
C ASP A 80 -9.05 -8.51 13.96
N GLU A 81 -8.17 -9.43 13.61
CA GLU A 81 -7.01 -9.17 12.76
C GLU A 81 -7.43 -8.85 11.31
N TYR A 82 -8.38 -9.61 10.76
CA TYR A 82 -8.99 -9.33 9.46
C TYR A 82 -9.62 -7.94 9.44
N LYS A 83 -10.43 -7.63 10.47
CA LYS A 83 -11.08 -6.32 10.62
C LYS A 83 -10.05 -5.19 10.65
N ALA A 84 -9.00 -5.34 11.46
CA ALA A 84 -7.93 -4.35 11.55
C ALA A 84 -7.18 -4.15 10.22
N LEU A 85 -6.87 -5.23 9.50
CA LEU A 85 -6.20 -5.17 8.19
C LEU A 85 -7.07 -4.50 7.13
N PHE A 86 -8.36 -4.84 7.07
CA PHE A 86 -9.31 -4.21 6.17
C PHE A 86 -9.44 -2.70 6.45
N LEU A 87 -9.66 -2.33 7.72
CA LEU A 87 -9.77 -0.94 8.13
C LEU A 87 -8.47 -0.17 7.88
N LEU A 88 -7.31 -0.81 8.05
CA LEU A 88 -6.03 -0.21 7.72
C LEU A 88 -5.96 0.18 6.23
N ILE A 89 -6.31 -0.73 5.31
CA ILE A 89 -6.30 -0.43 3.88
C ILE A 89 -7.24 0.74 3.56
N LEU A 90 -8.46 0.71 4.12
CA LEU A 90 -9.46 1.77 3.95
C LEU A 90 -8.97 3.12 4.49
N PHE A 91 -8.46 3.15 5.71
CA PHE A 91 -8.00 4.38 6.36
C PHE A 91 -6.71 4.90 5.75
N GLN A 92 -5.85 4.04 5.22
CA GLN A 92 -4.63 4.46 4.55
C GLN A 92 -4.94 5.30 3.30
N ALA A 93 -5.95 4.92 2.49
CA ALA A 93 -6.42 5.74 1.38
C ALA A 93 -6.91 7.12 1.86
N ALA A 94 -7.70 7.17 2.95
CA ALA A 94 -8.20 8.41 3.52
C ALA A 94 -7.07 9.31 4.06
N ARG A 95 -6.07 8.73 4.74
CA ARG A 95 -4.89 9.44 5.28
C ARG A 95 -4.08 10.10 4.18
N VAL A 96 -3.83 9.39 3.09
CA VAL A 96 -3.09 9.93 1.94
C VAL A 96 -3.85 11.05 1.26
N SER A 97 -5.16 10.87 1.02
CA SER A 97 -6.02 11.93 0.47
C SER A 97 -5.92 13.21 1.31
N HIS A 98 -6.03 13.07 2.63
CA HIS A 98 -5.92 14.20 3.56
C HIS A 98 -4.55 14.86 3.47
N ALA A 99 -3.48 14.07 3.49
CA ALA A 99 -2.12 14.57 3.42
C ALA A 99 -1.85 15.30 2.09
N GLN A 100 -2.42 14.85 0.97
CA GLN A 100 -2.16 15.43 -0.33
C GLN A 100 -3.02 16.65 -0.63
N THR A 101 -4.31 16.60 -0.30
CA THR A 101 -5.30 17.60 -0.74
C THR A 101 -5.85 18.46 0.40
N GLY A 102 -5.60 18.09 1.66
CA GLY A 102 -6.27 18.68 2.82
C GLY A 102 -7.71 18.21 3.01
N HIS A 103 -8.24 17.40 2.09
CA HIS A 103 -9.58 16.84 2.14
C HIS A 103 -9.52 15.33 2.39
N SER A 104 -10.25 14.86 3.40
CA SER A 104 -10.55 13.45 3.58
C SER A 104 -11.80 13.23 4.41
N ASN A 105 -12.36 12.04 4.25
CA ASN A 105 -13.43 11.55 5.11
C ASN A 105 -12.89 10.95 6.42
N LEU A 106 -11.60 11.13 6.76
CA LEU A 106 -11.01 10.47 7.94
C LEU A 106 -11.69 10.93 9.24
N SER A 107 -12.02 12.21 9.37
CA SER A 107 -12.78 12.74 10.51
C SER A 107 -14.21 12.17 10.57
N ALA A 108 -14.82 11.90 9.42
CA ALA A 108 -16.15 11.29 9.35
C ALA A 108 -16.09 9.78 9.68
N LEU A 109 -14.97 9.11 9.37
CA LEU A 109 -14.74 7.71 9.74
C LEU A 109 -14.39 7.57 11.22
N SER A 110 -13.66 8.53 11.81
CA SER A 110 -13.26 8.46 13.22
C SER A 110 -14.41 8.61 14.22
N ILE A 111 -15.58 9.10 13.77
CA ILE A 111 -16.80 9.15 14.59
C ILE A 111 -17.64 7.88 14.50
N PHE A 112 -17.23 6.87 13.72
CA PHE A 112 -17.96 5.62 13.63
C PHE A 112 -17.82 4.85 14.94
N SER A 113 -18.95 4.33 15.44
CA SER A 113 -18.93 3.43 16.59
C SER A 113 -18.29 2.09 16.21
N SER A 114 -17.78 1.36 17.21
CA SER A 114 -17.23 0.02 17.02
C SER A 114 -18.19 -0.90 16.24
N LYS A 115 -19.50 -0.86 16.54
CA LYS A 115 -20.53 -1.61 15.81
C LYS A 115 -20.62 -1.26 14.32
N LYS A 116 -20.43 0.02 13.95
CA LYS A 116 -20.44 0.45 12.53
C LYS A 116 -19.19 -0.03 11.80
N LEU A 117 -18.03 0.02 12.46
CA LEU A 117 -16.78 -0.51 11.91
C LEU A 117 -16.86 -2.03 11.70
N GLU A 118 -17.47 -2.74 12.65
CA GLU A 118 -17.71 -4.17 12.57
C GLU A 118 -18.64 -4.51 11.40
N ALA A 119 -19.77 -3.80 11.26
CA ALA A 119 -20.69 -3.99 10.14
C ALA A 119 -20.00 -3.73 8.78
N LEU A 120 -19.14 -2.71 8.70
CA LEU A 120 -18.38 -2.40 7.49
C LEU A 120 -17.40 -3.52 7.14
N ALA A 121 -16.63 -4.01 8.12
CA ALA A 121 -15.70 -5.12 7.91
C ALA A 121 -16.43 -6.43 7.55
N LEU A 122 -17.62 -6.67 8.10
CA LEU A 122 -18.43 -7.84 7.79
C LEU A 122 -18.97 -7.78 6.36
N ALA A 123 -19.50 -6.63 5.94
CA ALA A 123 -19.93 -6.42 4.56
C ALA A 123 -18.76 -6.59 3.57
N ALA A 124 -17.58 -6.10 3.92
CA ALA A 124 -16.37 -6.34 3.14
C ALA A 124 -16.00 -7.83 3.10
N LYS A 125 -16.05 -8.56 4.22
CA LYS A 125 -15.75 -10.00 4.28
C LYS A 125 -16.75 -10.87 3.50
N GLN A 126 -17.96 -10.38 3.21
CA GLN A 126 -18.92 -11.09 2.37
C GLN A 126 -18.63 -10.96 0.87
N THR A 127 -17.87 -9.94 0.47
CA THR A 127 -17.63 -9.63 -0.94
C THR A 127 -16.15 -9.72 -1.32
N ARG A 128 -15.26 -9.72 -0.33
CA ARG A 128 -13.82 -9.66 -0.51
C ARG A 128 -13.09 -10.66 0.38
N GLU A 129 -11.88 -11.00 -0.03
CA GLU A 129 -10.93 -11.85 0.67
C GLU A 129 -9.56 -11.17 0.75
N LEU A 130 -8.85 -11.38 1.86
CA LEU A 130 -7.47 -10.94 2.02
C LEU A 130 -6.53 -12.02 1.48
N ILE A 131 -5.67 -11.64 0.54
CA ILE A 131 -4.74 -12.57 -0.11
C ILE A 131 -3.31 -12.07 0.00
N GLY A 132 -2.42 -12.98 0.40
CA GLY A 132 -0.98 -12.77 0.35
C GLY A 132 -0.39 -13.06 -1.03
N PHE A 133 0.40 -12.11 -1.53
CA PHE A 133 1.27 -12.29 -2.69
C PHE A 133 2.73 -12.23 -2.23
N ARG A 134 3.49 -13.26 -2.60
CA ARG A 134 4.92 -13.37 -2.30
C ARG A 134 5.71 -13.28 -3.60
N LEU A 135 6.67 -12.37 -3.64
CA LEU A 135 7.63 -12.28 -4.74
C LEU A 135 8.73 -13.34 -4.59
N PRO A 136 9.31 -13.80 -5.70
CA PRO A 136 10.53 -14.60 -5.67
C PRO A 136 11.70 -13.82 -5.04
N ASN A 137 12.73 -14.54 -4.60
CA ASN A 137 13.83 -13.99 -3.78
C ASN A 137 14.72 -12.97 -4.52
N ASP A 138 14.63 -12.86 -5.84
CA ASP A 138 15.35 -11.92 -6.70
C ASP A 138 14.57 -10.63 -6.99
N LEU A 139 13.28 -10.59 -6.63
CA LEU A 139 12.42 -9.43 -6.77
C LEU A 139 12.11 -8.80 -5.41
N ARG A 140 11.89 -7.49 -5.43
CA ARG A 140 11.44 -6.76 -4.25
C ARG A 140 10.32 -5.80 -4.62
N PHE A 141 9.38 -5.65 -3.71
CA PHE A 141 8.45 -4.55 -3.70
C PHE A 141 9.19 -3.25 -3.37
N PHE A 142 8.57 -2.15 -3.77
CA PHE A 142 8.83 -0.81 -3.28
C PHE A 142 7.71 -0.42 -2.31
N PHE A 143 8.01 0.44 -1.34
CA PHE A 143 6.98 0.96 -0.44
C PHE A 143 6.59 2.37 -0.90
N PRO A 144 5.41 2.57 -1.50
CA PRO A 144 5.03 3.87 -2.00
C PRO A 144 4.69 4.84 -0.86
N GLU A 145 4.84 6.14 -1.10
CA GLU A 145 4.42 7.21 -0.16
C GLU A 145 2.92 7.19 0.15
N THR A 146 2.14 6.47 -0.65
CA THR A 146 0.71 6.20 -0.39
C THR A 146 0.51 5.10 0.66
N GLY A 147 1.51 4.28 0.96
CA GLY A 147 1.42 3.13 1.88
C GLY A 147 0.61 1.95 1.34
N ILE A 148 -0.09 2.13 0.23
CA ILE A 148 -0.81 1.10 -0.55
C ILE A 148 -0.59 1.35 -2.03
N PHE A 149 -0.70 0.32 -2.87
CA PHE A 149 -0.66 0.48 -4.32
C PHE A 149 -1.82 -0.26 -4.98
N PRO A 150 -2.43 0.30 -6.05
CA PRO A 150 -3.47 -0.39 -6.78
C PRO A 150 -2.86 -1.37 -7.79
N PHE A 151 -3.50 -2.51 -8.01
CA PHE A 151 -3.23 -3.35 -9.19
C PHE A 151 -4.53 -3.95 -9.77
N PRO A 152 -4.59 -4.18 -11.08
CA PRO A 152 -5.79 -4.67 -11.73
C PRO A 152 -5.96 -6.18 -11.52
N VAL A 153 -7.20 -6.61 -11.31
CA VAL A 153 -7.59 -8.02 -11.21
C VAL A 153 -8.72 -8.29 -12.20
N ASP A 154 -8.60 -9.40 -12.91
CA ASP A 154 -9.64 -9.91 -13.81
C ASP A 154 -10.72 -10.63 -12.99
N CYS A 155 -11.95 -10.11 -13.04
CA CYS A 155 -13.10 -10.61 -12.31
C CYS A 155 -14.08 -11.37 -13.21
N GLY A 156 -13.58 -12.02 -14.27
CA GLY A 156 -14.40 -12.89 -15.13
C GLY A 156 -15.29 -12.12 -16.12
N GLY A 157 -14.72 -11.09 -16.75
CA GLY A 157 -15.41 -10.27 -17.77
C GLY A 157 -15.33 -8.76 -17.54
N TYR A 158 -14.79 -8.33 -16.40
CA TYR A 158 -14.43 -6.94 -16.13
C TYR A 158 -13.15 -6.89 -15.29
N PHE A 159 -12.48 -5.73 -15.28
CA PHE A 159 -11.32 -5.49 -14.43
C PHE A 159 -11.71 -4.65 -13.22
N GLU A 160 -11.19 -5.02 -12.06
CA GLU A 160 -11.30 -4.22 -10.84
C GLU A 160 -9.90 -3.86 -10.31
N TRP A 161 -9.74 -2.62 -9.86
CA TRP A 161 -8.54 -2.22 -9.15
C TRP A 161 -8.66 -2.61 -7.69
N ILE A 162 -7.70 -3.38 -7.21
CA ILE A 162 -7.58 -3.71 -5.79
C ILE A 162 -6.42 -2.96 -5.17
N PHE A 163 -6.58 -2.58 -3.90
CA PHE A 163 -5.49 -2.01 -3.13
C PHE A 163 -4.67 -3.09 -2.44
N ALA A 164 -3.35 -3.00 -2.60
CA ALA A 164 -2.37 -3.85 -1.97
C ALA A 164 -1.58 -3.09 -0.91
N LEU A 165 -1.34 -3.75 0.21
CA LEU A 165 -0.54 -3.28 1.33
C LEU A 165 0.82 -3.98 1.33
N PRO A 166 1.92 -3.29 0.98
CA PRO A 166 3.26 -3.86 1.07
C PRO A 166 3.69 -4.02 2.54
N ILE A 167 3.76 -5.28 3.01
CA ILE A 167 4.11 -5.63 4.40
C ILE A 167 5.63 -5.74 4.57
N SER A 168 6.32 -6.29 3.58
CA SER A 168 7.77 -6.42 3.54
C SER A 168 8.29 -6.33 2.10
N GLY A 169 9.62 -6.39 1.93
CA GLY A 169 10.25 -6.34 0.61
C GLY A 169 9.80 -7.46 -0.33
N THR A 170 9.25 -8.58 0.16
CA THR A 170 8.84 -9.71 -0.69
C THR A 170 7.39 -10.13 -0.48
N PHE A 171 6.63 -9.44 0.37
CA PHE A 171 5.25 -9.82 0.68
C PHE A 171 4.32 -8.60 0.72
N CYS A 172 3.16 -8.75 0.06
CA CYS A 172 2.06 -7.79 0.16
C CYS A 172 0.72 -8.51 0.39
N LEU A 173 -0.23 -7.78 0.97
CA LEU A 173 -1.61 -8.23 1.17
C LEU A 173 -2.53 -7.46 0.22
N GLY A 174 -3.31 -8.15 -0.60
CA GLY A 174 -4.36 -7.56 -1.44
C GLY A 174 -5.74 -7.88 -0.91
N LEU A 175 -6.70 -6.97 -1.10
CA LEU A 175 -8.12 -7.21 -0.82
C LEU A 175 -8.87 -7.48 -2.13
N VAL A 176 -9.03 -8.75 -2.51
CA VAL A 176 -9.63 -9.16 -3.78
C VAL A 176 -11.13 -9.43 -3.63
N PRO A 177 -11.95 -9.26 -4.68
CA PRO A 177 -13.31 -9.78 -4.69
C PRO A 177 -13.34 -11.32 -4.58
N GLN A 178 -14.32 -11.87 -3.85
CA GLN A 178 -14.50 -13.33 -3.72
C GLN A 178 -14.90 -14.02 -5.03
N SER A 179 -15.38 -13.27 -6.02
CA SER A 179 -15.69 -13.78 -7.36
C SER A 179 -14.45 -14.11 -8.19
N VAL A 180 -13.27 -13.68 -7.77
CA VAL A 180 -12.02 -13.91 -8.50
C VAL A 180 -11.55 -15.34 -8.30
N ASP A 181 -11.25 -16.03 -9.41
CA ASP A 181 -10.52 -17.30 -9.36
C ASP A 181 -9.07 -17.03 -8.92
N LEU A 182 -8.76 -17.39 -7.68
CA LEU A 182 -7.46 -17.14 -7.08
C LEU A 182 -6.33 -17.96 -7.71
N ASN A 183 -6.63 -19.14 -8.25
CA ASN A 183 -5.65 -19.97 -8.94
C ASN A 183 -5.30 -19.31 -10.27
N LEU A 184 -6.33 -18.86 -11.00
CA LEU A 184 -6.14 -18.14 -12.25
C LEU A 184 -5.41 -16.81 -12.04
N LEU A 185 -5.78 -16.06 -11.00
CA LEU A 185 -5.09 -14.81 -10.64
C LEU A 185 -3.62 -15.08 -10.36
N ARG A 186 -3.29 -16.07 -9.53
CA ARG A 186 -1.89 -16.44 -9.22
C ARG A 186 -1.13 -16.91 -10.45
N ALA A 187 -1.77 -17.60 -11.38
CA ALA A 187 -1.14 -18.09 -12.61
C ALA A 187 -0.91 -16.97 -13.64
N LYS A 188 -1.80 -15.97 -13.71
CA LYS A 188 -1.71 -14.86 -14.67
C LYS A 188 -0.90 -13.68 -14.15
N ILE A 189 -0.81 -13.48 -12.83
CA ILE A 189 -0.15 -12.31 -12.28
C ILE A 189 1.36 -12.43 -12.47
N SER A 190 1.92 -11.53 -13.26
CA SER A 190 3.36 -11.42 -13.38
C SER A 190 3.93 -10.79 -12.10
N TYR A 191 4.85 -11.48 -11.43
CA TYR A 191 5.53 -10.95 -10.24
C TYR A 191 6.33 -9.69 -10.53
N SER A 192 6.86 -9.53 -11.75
CA SER A 192 7.54 -8.29 -12.16
C SER A 192 6.55 -7.13 -12.30
N HIS A 193 5.34 -7.39 -12.81
CA HIS A 193 4.28 -6.36 -12.85
C HIS A 193 3.82 -6.00 -11.44
N LEU A 194 3.68 -6.99 -10.55
CA LEU A 194 3.29 -6.72 -9.15
C LEU A 194 4.34 -5.88 -8.42
N ALA A 195 5.63 -6.17 -8.63
CA ALA A 195 6.71 -5.32 -8.15
C ALA A 195 6.67 -3.92 -8.78
N ALA A 196 6.40 -3.81 -10.09
CA ALA A 196 6.30 -2.52 -10.77
C ALA A 196 5.15 -1.66 -10.24
N TRP A 197 3.94 -2.23 -10.06
CA TRP A 197 2.79 -1.51 -9.50
C TRP A 197 3.05 -0.98 -8.09
N SER A 198 3.91 -1.63 -7.29
CA SER A 198 4.29 -1.15 -5.96
C SER A 198 5.06 0.19 -5.95
N VAL A 199 5.55 0.64 -7.12
CA VAL A 199 6.09 1.99 -7.29
C VAL A 199 4.97 3.06 -7.22
N GLY A 200 3.72 2.69 -7.52
CA GLY A 200 2.54 3.57 -7.60
C GLY A 200 2.42 4.31 -8.94
N THR A 201 1.55 5.31 -9.03
CA THR A 201 1.45 6.22 -10.20
C THR A 201 2.05 7.60 -9.91
N SER A 202 2.49 8.33 -10.95
CA SER A 202 3.05 9.69 -10.84
C SER A 202 2.06 10.71 -10.28
N LYS A 203 0.75 10.48 -10.47
CA LYS A 203 -0.34 11.32 -9.94
C LYS A 203 -0.40 11.31 -8.41
N PHE A 204 -0.12 10.16 -7.78
CA PHE A 204 -0.38 9.97 -6.35
C PHE A 204 0.86 9.63 -5.52
N CYS A 205 2.00 9.30 -6.13
CA CYS A 205 3.18 8.84 -5.41
C CYS A 205 4.42 9.66 -5.78
N SER A 206 4.88 10.51 -4.87
CA SER A 206 6.08 11.33 -5.12
C SER A 206 7.38 10.68 -4.65
N LYS A 207 7.30 9.69 -3.76
CA LYS A 207 8.45 8.99 -3.19
C LYS A 207 8.16 7.50 -3.01
N ILE A 208 9.20 6.69 -3.07
CA ILE A 208 9.16 5.27 -2.70
C ILE A 208 10.28 4.96 -1.73
N VAL A 209 10.05 4.11 -0.74
CA VAL A 209 11.12 3.47 0.05
C VAL A 209 11.66 2.30 -0.74
N ILE A 210 12.96 2.12 -0.64
CA ILE A 210 13.71 1.07 -1.29
C ILE A 210 14.12 0.06 -0.23
N HIS A 211 13.85 -1.21 -0.49
CA HIS A 211 14.32 -2.28 0.39
C HIS A 211 15.86 -2.30 0.42
N PRO A 212 16.51 -2.46 1.59
CA PRO A 212 17.97 -2.44 1.71
C PRO A 212 18.69 -3.42 0.77
N ASP A 213 18.09 -4.58 0.50
CA ASP A 213 18.63 -5.55 -0.47
C ASP A 213 18.79 -4.99 -1.88
N LEU A 214 17.96 -4.04 -2.31
CA LEU A 214 18.12 -3.44 -3.65
C LEU A 214 19.28 -2.43 -3.69
N TYR A 215 19.70 -1.94 -2.53
CA TYR A 215 20.77 -0.97 -2.37
C TYR A 215 22.12 -1.65 -2.08
N SER A 216 22.10 -2.81 -1.41
CA SER A 216 23.31 -3.59 -1.07
C SER A 216 23.84 -4.42 -2.25
N TYR A 217 23.03 -4.66 -3.26
CA TYR A 217 23.46 -5.28 -4.52
C TYR A 217 24.13 -4.26 -5.42
N LYS A 218 25.29 -4.64 -5.96
CA LYS A 218 26.28 -3.87 -6.76
C LYS A 218 25.78 -3.24 -8.08
N ASN A 219 24.48 -3.04 -8.24
CA ASN A 219 23.96 -2.27 -9.37
C ASN A 219 24.34 -0.82 -9.17
N SER A 220 24.83 -0.16 -10.22
CA SER A 220 25.02 1.29 -10.15
C SER A 220 23.68 1.92 -9.75
N LEU A 221 23.67 2.95 -8.88
CA LEU A 221 22.42 3.65 -8.50
C LEU A 221 21.63 4.09 -9.74
N GLN A 222 22.34 4.32 -10.85
CA GLN A 222 21.80 4.58 -12.17
C GLN A 222 20.96 3.43 -12.74
N GLU A 223 21.37 2.18 -12.61
CA GLU A 223 20.57 1.01 -13.02
C GLU A 223 19.30 0.88 -12.17
N LEU A 224 19.43 1.07 -10.85
CA LEU A 224 18.27 1.02 -9.96
C LEU A 224 17.29 2.16 -10.29
N GLU A 225 17.79 3.37 -10.53
CA GLU A 225 17.00 4.51 -10.99
C GLU A 225 16.29 4.18 -12.31
N SER A 226 17.02 3.66 -13.30
CA SER A 226 16.46 3.27 -14.60
C SER A 226 15.31 2.28 -14.43
N LYS A 227 15.49 1.25 -13.60
CA LYS A 227 14.45 0.27 -13.28
C LYS A 227 13.24 0.89 -12.58
N ILE A 228 13.45 1.80 -11.63
CA ILE A 228 12.37 2.51 -10.93
C ILE A 228 11.57 3.38 -11.91
N VAL A 229 12.25 4.08 -12.81
CA VAL A 229 11.62 4.93 -13.84
C VAL A 229 10.84 4.08 -14.84
N GLU A 230 11.37 2.93 -15.26
CA GLU A 230 10.67 1.96 -16.11
C GLU A 230 9.39 1.45 -15.44
N CYS A 231 9.48 1.00 -14.18
CA CYS A 231 8.33 0.54 -13.40
C CYS A 231 7.25 1.63 -13.23
N ARG A 232 7.67 2.88 -13.01
CA ARG A 232 6.75 4.04 -12.95
C ARG A 232 6.05 4.25 -14.29
N SER A 233 6.80 4.23 -15.38
CA SER A 233 6.26 4.44 -16.74
C SER A 233 5.24 3.36 -17.11
N PHE A 234 5.53 2.10 -16.78
CA PHE A 234 4.59 0.98 -16.92
C PHE A 234 3.30 1.22 -16.12
N THR A 235 3.42 1.63 -14.86
CA THR A 235 2.26 1.82 -13.98
C THR A 235 1.38 2.99 -14.43
N ASP A 236 2.00 4.08 -14.89
CA ASP A 236 1.29 5.24 -15.44
C ASP A 236 0.57 4.89 -16.74
N ALA A 237 1.22 4.18 -17.67
CA ALA A 237 0.60 3.75 -18.93
C ALA A 237 -0.60 2.81 -18.70
N GLN A 238 -0.51 1.90 -17.74
CA GLN A 238 -1.62 1.02 -17.36
C GLN A 238 -2.79 1.82 -16.76
N SER A 239 -2.50 2.78 -15.88
CA SER A 239 -3.53 3.66 -15.31
C SER A 239 -4.24 4.48 -16.39
N GLU A 240 -3.50 4.99 -17.37
CA GLU A 240 -4.06 5.76 -18.49
C GLU A 240 -4.95 4.88 -19.37
N LEU A 241 -4.47 3.70 -19.78
CA LEU A 241 -5.23 2.77 -20.60
C LEU A 241 -6.56 2.39 -19.94
N ILE A 242 -6.55 2.12 -18.63
CA ILE A 242 -7.77 1.73 -17.92
C ILE A 242 -8.74 2.92 -17.80
N ASN A 243 -8.25 4.14 -17.56
CA ASN A 243 -9.09 5.34 -17.59
C ASN A 243 -9.71 5.58 -18.99
N GLN A 244 -8.97 5.28 -20.07
CA GLN A 244 -9.52 5.32 -21.43
C GLN A 244 -10.63 4.27 -21.61
N VAL A 245 -10.42 3.03 -21.19
CA VAL A 245 -11.44 1.96 -21.25
C VAL A 245 -12.69 2.33 -20.45
N HIS A 246 -12.54 2.85 -19.23
CA HIS A 246 -13.67 3.32 -18.41
C HIS A 246 -14.47 4.42 -19.10
N SER A 247 -13.79 5.39 -19.72
CA SER A 247 -14.47 6.47 -20.46
C SER A 247 -15.24 5.95 -21.69
N LEU A 248 -14.73 4.93 -22.37
CA LEU A 248 -15.41 4.28 -23.50
C LEU A 248 -16.64 3.47 -23.07
N ILE A 249 -16.62 2.84 -21.89
CA ILE A 249 -17.74 2.02 -21.38
C ILE A 249 -18.78 2.89 -20.66
N GLY A 250 -18.54 4.19 -20.48
CA GLY A 250 -19.43 5.09 -19.74
C GLY A 250 -19.45 4.83 -18.22
N LEU A 251 -18.48 4.06 -17.72
CA LEU A 251 -18.27 3.86 -16.29
C LEU A 251 -17.42 5.03 -15.79
N GLY A 252 -18.06 6.08 -15.27
CA GLY A 252 -17.42 7.28 -14.75
C GLY A 252 -16.61 7.07 -13.45
N LEU A 253 -15.71 6.09 -13.41
CA LEU A 253 -14.78 5.86 -12.30
C LEU A 253 -13.40 6.36 -12.70
N SER A 254 -13.10 7.62 -12.34
CA SER A 254 -11.77 8.22 -12.42
C SER A 254 -10.87 7.63 -11.33
N ILE A 255 -9.80 6.94 -11.72
CA ILE A 255 -8.72 6.50 -10.82
C ILE A 255 -7.53 7.45 -11.03
#